data_AF-A0A7S4CD60-F1
#
_entry.id   AF-A0A7S4CD60-F1
#
_cell.length_a   1.000
_cell.length_b   1.000
_cell.length_c   1.000
_cell.angle_alpha   90.00
_cell.angle_beta   90.00
_cell.angle_gamma   90.00
#
_symmetry.space_group_name_H-M   'P 1'
#
loop_
_entity.id
_entity.type
_entity.pdbx_description
1 polymer ?
#
loop_
_entity_poly.entity_id
_entity_poly.type
_entity_poly.pdbx_seq_one_letter_code
_entity_poly.pdbx_strand_id
1 'polypeptide(L)'
;FIEIITPEAQTIMSQLVFWIFGPALNLSKLIKGVNPSVMLLWWPIPAFVGVNLVIGLLVACIASKIMRRGPIMRIFVACAAIGNYGNLPLVLIAAMCSDPYSPVAGAATCAQGIAYVMYGAWVGNIATWTIGYWLLSPPKDPEEMETEFGPPSPVTPSSPASPTEFSEQKPAAKVSPIWKQLVGPPVVSVFLALLLACIPGAKHLIFEGHLQPIGDCIDMMGCALIPMIMLILGASVSRGPREASIEGKVIVAAILCRMFITPLITLSIVRL
;
A
#
# COMPACT_ATOMS: atom_id res chain seq x y z
N PHE A 1 16.33 -17.54 18.97
CA PHE A 1 15.04 -17.29 18.30
C PHE A 1 14.97 -18.21 17.09
N ILE A 2 13.94 -19.04 16.97
CA ILE A 2 13.72 -19.84 15.76
C ILE A 2 13.07 -18.90 14.74
N GLU A 3 13.77 -18.56 13.66
CA GLU A 3 13.19 -17.78 12.56
C GLU A 3 12.17 -18.65 11.80
N ILE A 4 10.92 -18.64 12.26
CA ILE A 4 9.82 -19.37 11.59
C ILE A 4 9.62 -18.84 10.17
N ILE A 5 9.83 -17.54 9.95
CA ILE A 5 9.81 -16.89 8.64
C ILE A 5 11.22 -16.41 8.33
N THR A 6 11.90 -17.10 7.40
CA THR A 6 13.23 -16.71 6.92
C THR A 6 13.13 -15.48 6.00
N PRO A 7 14.24 -14.76 5.76
CA PRO A 7 14.25 -13.62 4.82
C PRO A 7 13.76 -14.01 3.42
N GLU A 8 14.10 -15.21 2.96
CA GLU A 8 13.70 -15.73 1.66
C GLU A 8 12.19 -15.97 1.60
N ALA A 9 11.62 -16.59 2.64
CA ALA A 9 10.18 -16.78 2.74
C ALA A 9 9.43 -15.44 2.74
N GLN A 10 9.95 -14.44 3.46
CA GLN A 10 9.37 -13.10 3.50
C GLN A 10 9.37 -12.41 2.14
N THR A 11 10.45 -12.57 1.36
CA THR A 11 10.55 -12.08 -0.02
C THR A 11 9.50 -12.73 -0.91
N ILE A 12 9.37 -14.06 -0.87
CA ILE A 12 8.38 -14.79 -1.67
C ILE A 12 6.96 -14.34 -1.31
N MET A 13 6.65 -14.24 -0.02
CA MET A 13 5.35 -13.76 0.44
C MET A 13 5.06 -12.34 -0.06
N SER A 14 6.06 -11.45 -0.04
CA SER A 14 5.92 -10.07 -0.55
C SER A 14 5.67 -10.05 -2.07
N GLN A 15 6.30 -10.95 -2.82
CA GLN A 15 6.05 -11.12 -4.25
C GLN A 15 4.63 -11.62 -4.53
N LEU A 16 4.13 -12.60 -3.76
CA LEU A 16 2.75 -13.09 -3.88
C LEU A 16 1.72 -11.99 -3.58
N VAL A 17 1.99 -11.18 -2.55
CA VAL A 17 1.19 -9.99 -2.23
C VAL A 17 1.12 -9.02 -3.41
N PHE A 18 2.26 -8.73 -4.04
CA PHE A 18 2.33 -7.77 -5.13
C PHE A 18 1.72 -8.29 -6.45
N TRP A 19 1.99 -9.53 -6.83
CA TRP A 19 1.61 -10.09 -8.14
C TRP A 19 0.23 -10.73 -8.16
N ILE A 20 -0.24 -11.28 -7.03
CA ILE A 20 -1.44 -12.13 -7.00
C ILE A 20 -2.48 -11.56 -6.04
N PHE A 21 -2.18 -11.53 -4.74
CA PHE A 21 -3.21 -11.24 -3.72
C PHE A 21 -3.68 -9.79 -3.74
N GLY A 22 -2.78 -8.83 -3.97
CA GLY A 22 -3.13 -7.41 -4.08
C GLY A 22 -4.05 -7.14 -5.26
N PRO A 23 -3.67 -7.55 -6.49
CA PRO A 23 -4.54 -7.47 -7.65
C PRO A 23 -5.90 -8.17 -7.47
N ALA A 24 -5.89 -9.38 -6.91
CA ALA A 24 -7.11 -10.14 -6.67
C ALA A 24 -8.04 -9.46 -5.66
N LEU A 25 -7.50 -8.84 -4.60
CA LEU A 25 -8.29 -8.07 -3.64
C LEU A 25 -8.93 -6.85 -4.31
N ASN A 26 -8.16 -6.06 -5.07
CA ASN A 26 -8.70 -4.88 -5.75
C ASN A 26 -9.82 -5.28 -6.71
N LEU A 27 -9.62 -6.32 -7.52
CA LEU A 27 -10.63 -6.83 -8.46
C LEU A 27 -11.87 -7.33 -7.74
N SER A 28 -11.72 -8.24 -6.78
CA SER A 28 -12.87 -8.84 -6.08
C SER A 28 -13.70 -7.79 -5.33
N LYS A 29 -13.08 -6.92 -4.55
CA LYS A 29 -13.82 -5.99 -3.68
C LYS A 29 -14.39 -4.79 -4.44
N LEU A 30 -13.66 -4.24 -5.43
CA LEU A 30 -14.18 -3.11 -6.21
C LEU A 30 -15.30 -3.55 -7.16
N ILE A 31 -15.16 -4.68 -7.87
CA ILE A 31 -16.20 -5.14 -8.80
C ILE A 31 -17.49 -5.54 -8.04
N LYS A 32 -17.37 -6.18 -6.87
CA LYS A 32 -18.55 -6.56 -6.06
C LYS A 32 -19.23 -5.35 -5.41
N GLY A 33 -18.44 -4.34 -5.00
CA GLY A 33 -18.86 -3.26 -4.13
C GLY A 33 -19.19 -1.93 -4.80
N VAL A 34 -18.85 -1.76 -6.08
CA VAL A 34 -18.94 -0.47 -6.77
C VAL A 34 -19.74 -0.60 -8.06
N ASN A 35 -20.53 0.43 -8.38
CA ASN A 35 -21.26 0.59 -9.64
C ASN A 35 -21.25 2.09 -10.03
N PRO A 36 -21.60 2.47 -11.27
CA PRO A 36 -21.51 3.86 -11.72
C PRO A 36 -22.23 4.88 -10.84
N SER A 37 -23.42 4.52 -10.34
CA SER A 37 -24.22 5.37 -9.44
C SER A 37 -23.54 5.57 -8.10
N VAL A 38 -23.00 4.49 -7.51
CA VAL A 38 -22.23 4.54 -6.26
C VAL A 38 -20.92 5.32 -6.45
N MET A 39 -20.24 5.19 -7.60
CA MET A 39 -19.03 5.98 -7.89
C MET A 39 -19.32 7.48 -7.90
N LEU A 40 -20.41 7.88 -8.53
CA LEU A 40 -20.85 9.28 -8.56
C LEU A 40 -21.36 9.77 -7.20
N LEU A 41 -21.84 8.90 -6.32
CA LEU A 41 -22.23 9.28 -4.97
C LEU A 41 -21.02 9.39 -4.03
N TRP A 42 -20.06 8.47 -4.17
CA TRP A 42 -18.91 8.30 -3.29
C TRP A 42 -17.65 9.02 -3.77
N TRP A 43 -17.69 9.76 -4.89
CA TRP A 43 -16.57 10.54 -5.40
C TRP A 43 -15.86 11.47 -4.38
N PRO A 44 -16.52 12.02 -3.33
CA PRO A 44 -15.82 12.83 -2.35
C PRO A 44 -14.78 12.03 -1.55
N ILE A 45 -14.92 10.71 -1.46
CA ILE A 45 -13.98 9.85 -0.72
C ILE A 45 -12.61 9.80 -1.40
N PRO A 46 -12.47 9.37 -2.67
CA PRO A 46 -11.17 9.40 -3.35
C PRO A 46 -10.63 10.84 -3.50
N ALA A 47 -11.51 11.84 -3.66
CA ALA A 47 -11.09 13.24 -3.67
C ALA A 47 -10.44 13.66 -2.35
N PHE A 48 -11.06 13.32 -1.22
CA PHE A 48 -10.52 13.56 0.13
C PHE A 48 -9.17 12.87 0.33
N VAL A 49 -9.04 11.61 -0.09
CA VAL A 49 -7.77 10.87 -0.01
C VAL A 49 -6.69 11.54 -0.86
N GLY A 50 -7.03 12.01 -2.07
CA GLY A 50 -6.12 12.75 -2.93
C GLY A 50 -5.65 14.07 -2.30
N VAL A 51 -6.56 14.85 -1.74
CA VAL A 51 -6.24 16.11 -1.03
C VAL A 51 -5.34 15.83 0.18
N ASN A 52 -5.69 14.83 0.99
CA ASN A 52 -4.90 14.43 2.16
C ASN A 52 -3.48 14.01 1.76
N LEU A 53 -3.33 13.26 0.67
CA LEU A 53 -2.03 12.85 0.14
C LEU A 53 -1.19 14.06 -0.31
N VAL A 54 -1.79 15.00 -1.05
CA VAL A 54 -1.07 16.21 -1.51
C VAL A 54 -0.61 17.04 -0.32
N ILE A 55 -1.48 17.27 0.66
CA ILE A 55 -1.14 18.00 1.89
C ILE A 55 -0.04 17.25 2.67
N GLY A 56 -0.18 15.93 2.83
CA GLY A 56 0.80 15.10 3.52
C GLY A 56 2.18 15.16 2.86
N LEU A 57 2.24 15.11 1.53
CA LEU A 57 3.48 15.27 0.77
C LEU A 57 4.08 16.66 0.96
N LEU A 58 3.27 17.72 0.92
CA LEU A 58 3.74 19.09 1.13
C LEU A 58 4.29 19.28 2.55
N VAL A 59 3.54 18.88 3.58
CA VAL A 59 3.95 18.96 4.99
C VAL A 59 5.24 18.17 5.22
N ALA A 60 5.30 16.94 4.72
CA ALA A 60 6.49 16.09 4.88
C ALA A 60 7.71 16.67 4.14
N CYS A 61 7.54 17.23 2.95
CA CYS A 61 8.63 17.87 2.20
C CYS A 61 9.11 19.16 2.87
N ILE A 62 8.23 19.92 3.52
CA ILE A 62 8.61 21.10 4.29
C ILE A 62 9.37 20.66 5.56
N ALA A 63 8.83 19.71 6.30
CA ALA A 63 9.47 19.16 7.51
C ALA A 63 10.85 18.58 7.20
N SER A 64 11.00 17.84 6.09
CA SER A 64 12.30 17.28 5.71
C SER A 64 13.35 18.34 5.34
N LYS A 65 12.93 19.47 4.75
CA LYS A 65 13.83 20.61 4.50
C LYS A 65 14.28 21.28 5.80
N ILE A 66 13.40 21.35 6.82
CA ILE A 66 13.71 21.94 8.13
C ILE A 66 14.71 21.06 8.91
N MET A 67 14.57 19.74 8.83
CA MET A 67 15.37 18.77 9.61
C MET A 67 16.75 18.45 9.00
N ARG A 68 17.21 19.23 8.01
CA ARG A 68 18.39 19.01 7.14
C ARG A 68 18.21 17.88 6.11
N ARG A 69 18.80 18.08 4.93
CA ARG A 69 18.78 17.13 3.82
C ARG A 69 19.79 16.01 4.05
N GLY A 70 19.29 14.81 4.31
CA GLY A 70 20.03 13.55 4.21
C GLY A 70 19.22 12.54 3.39
N PRO A 71 19.84 11.46 2.92
CA PRO A 71 19.16 10.49 2.05
C PRO A 71 17.97 9.78 2.74
N ILE A 72 18.08 9.54 4.07
CA ILE A 72 17.00 9.09 4.97
C ILE A 72 15.74 9.96 4.90
N MET A 73 15.84 11.23 4.50
CA MET A 73 14.69 12.13 4.39
C MET A 73 13.70 11.71 3.30
N ARG A 74 14.13 10.94 2.29
CA ARG A 74 13.20 10.35 1.31
C ARG A 74 12.29 9.34 1.99
N ILE A 75 12.87 8.42 2.77
CA ILE A 75 12.12 7.45 3.59
C ILE A 75 11.19 8.17 4.58
N PHE A 76 11.67 9.23 5.24
CA PHE A 76 10.84 10.08 6.09
C PHE A 76 9.61 10.62 5.35
N VAL A 77 9.81 11.21 4.16
CA VAL A 77 8.70 11.77 3.38
C VAL A 77 7.72 10.66 2.97
N ALA A 78 8.21 9.47 2.61
CA ALA A 78 7.36 8.33 2.28
C ALA A 78 6.50 7.92 3.48
N CYS A 79 7.13 7.73 4.64
CA CYS A 79 6.43 7.34 5.86
C CYS A 79 5.46 8.41 6.37
N ALA A 80 5.80 9.69 6.26
CA ALA A 80 4.96 10.78 6.74
C ALA A 80 3.76 11.06 5.82
N ALA A 81 3.92 10.94 4.50
CA ALA A 81 2.88 11.29 3.53
C ALA A 81 2.04 10.10 3.05
N ILE A 82 2.65 8.92 2.89
CA ILE A 82 1.99 7.76 2.28
C ILE A 82 1.34 6.91 3.36
N GLY A 83 0.07 7.22 3.59
CA GLY A 83 -0.87 6.52 4.46
C GLY A 83 -0.99 5.01 4.18
N ASN A 84 -1.41 4.25 5.19
CA ASN A 84 -1.95 2.91 4.96
C ASN A 84 -3.45 3.08 4.71
N TYR A 85 -3.81 3.31 3.44
CA TYR A 85 -5.18 3.66 3.05
C TYR A 85 -6.12 2.46 2.93
N GLY A 86 -5.58 1.25 2.74
CA GLY A 86 -6.35 0.04 2.51
C GLY A 86 -6.21 -1.00 3.61
N ASN A 87 -5.00 -1.52 3.82
CA ASN A 87 -4.78 -2.73 4.61
C ASN A 87 -5.24 -2.60 6.07
N LEU A 88 -4.83 -1.54 6.77
CA LEU A 88 -5.21 -1.34 8.18
C LEU A 88 -6.72 -1.07 8.35
N PRO A 89 -7.34 -0.13 7.61
CA PRO A 89 -8.79 0.04 7.68
C PRO A 89 -9.58 -1.22 7.30
N LEU A 90 -9.09 -2.00 6.34
CA LEU A 90 -9.74 -3.24 5.91
C LEU A 90 -9.67 -4.32 6.99
N VAL A 91 -8.53 -4.47 7.66
CA VAL A 91 -8.38 -5.38 8.82
C VAL A 91 -9.33 -4.96 9.93
N LEU A 92 -9.41 -3.66 10.23
CA LEU A 92 -10.29 -3.13 11.26
C LEU A 92 -11.76 -3.45 10.94
N ILE A 93 -12.21 -3.19 9.72
CA ILE A 93 -13.58 -3.52 9.30
C ILE A 93 -13.82 -5.03 9.34
N ALA A 94 -12.87 -5.85 8.87
CA ALA A 94 -13.03 -7.31 8.93
C ALA A 94 -13.15 -7.82 10.39
N ALA A 95 -12.36 -7.26 11.31
CA ALA A 95 -12.47 -7.57 12.74
C ALA A 95 -13.82 -7.13 13.31
N MET A 96 -14.28 -5.92 12.97
CA MET A 96 -15.59 -5.42 13.39
C MET A 96 -16.75 -6.22 12.81
N CYS A 97 -16.63 -6.78 11.61
CA CYS A 97 -17.64 -7.67 11.03
C CYS A 97 -17.73 -9.02 11.74
N SER A 98 -16.65 -9.44 12.41
CA SER A 98 -16.59 -10.71 13.12
C SER A 98 -17.22 -10.64 14.51
N ASP A 99 -17.43 -9.43 15.03
CA ASP A 99 -18.07 -9.19 16.33
C ASP A 99 -19.59 -8.99 16.14
N PRO A 100 -20.46 -9.87 16.71
CA PRO A 100 -21.91 -9.75 16.62
C PRO A 100 -22.49 -8.47 17.25
N TYR A 101 -21.77 -7.84 18.20
CA TYR A 101 -22.23 -6.64 18.91
C TYR A 101 -21.77 -5.33 18.25
N SER A 102 -21.03 -5.44 17.15
CA SER A 102 -20.49 -4.31 16.41
C SER A 102 -21.58 -3.54 15.64
N PRO A 103 -21.45 -2.21 15.48
CA PRO A 103 -22.38 -1.41 14.67
C PRO A 103 -22.38 -1.78 13.17
N VAL A 104 -21.36 -2.50 12.70
CA VAL A 104 -21.27 -3.06 11.34
C VAL A 104 -21.60 -4.56 11.28
N ALA A 105 -22.18 -5.11 12.36
CA ALA A 105 -22.67 -6.48 12.37
C ALA A 105 -23.76 -6.68 11.30
N GLY A 106 -23.60 -7.72 10.49
CA GLY A 106 -24.51 -8.06 9.39
C GLY A 106 -23.81 -8.13 8.03
N ALA A 107 -24.16 -9.14 7.24
CA ALA A 107 -23.47 -9.43 5.97
C ALA A 107 -23.52 -8.26 4.97
N ALA A 108 -24.68 -7.61 4.84
CA ALA A 108 -24.86 -6.48 3.94
C ALA A 108 -24.05 -5.24 4.38
N THR A 109 -24.14 -4.88 5.65
CA THR A 109 -23.41 -3.74 6.24
C THR A 109 -21.90 -3.96 6.17
N CYS A 110 -21.43 -5.18 6.42
CA CYS A 110 -20.03 -5.55 6.30
C CYS A 110 -19.52 -5.42 4.86
N ALA A 111 -20.27 -5.95 3.89
CA ALA A 111 -19.90 -5.84 2.48
C ALA A 111 -19.82 -4.38 2.03
N GLN A 112 -20.75 -3.54 2.50
CA GLN A 112 -20.74 -2.10 2.24
C GLN A 112 -19.54 -1.41 2.89
N GLY A 113 -19.20 -1.74 4.14
CA GLY A 113 -18.01 -1.20 4.82
C GLY A 113 -16.71 -1.56 4.10
N ILE A 114 -16.57 -2.81 3.64
CA ILE A 114 -15.41 -3.26 2.85
C ILE A 114 -15.34 -2.50 1.52
N ALA A 115 -16.47 -2.37 0.83
CA ALA A 115 -16.55 -1.64 -0.43
C ALA A 115 -16.16 -0.16 -0.25
N TYR A 116 -16.63 0.47 0.83
CA TYR A 116 -16.31 1.85 1.17
C TYR A 116 -14.81 2.05 1.40
N VAL A 117 -14.18 1.18 2.20
CA VAL A 117 -12.73 1.22 2.45
C VAL A 117 -11.94 1.03 1.16
N MET A 118 -12.27 0.02 0.35
CA MET A 118 -11.56 -0.25 -0.91
C MET A 118 -11.74 0.87 -1.94
N TYR A 119 -12.93 1.47 -2.00
CA TYR A 119 -13.20 2.61 -2.85
C TYR A 119 -12.54 3.91 -2.37
N GLY A 120 -12.24 4.06 -1.08
CA GLY A 120 -11.36 5.14 -0.62
C GLY A 120 -9.88 4.83 -0.87
N ALA A 121 -9.49 3.57 -0.71
CA ALA A 121 -8.10 3.15 -0.71
C ALA A 121 -7.43 3.20 -2.09
N TRP A 122 -8.16 3.11 -3.20
CA TRP A 122 -7.55 2.95 -4.52
C TRP A 122 -6.65 4.11 -4.93
N VAL A 123 -7.01 5.36 -4.63
CA VAL A 123 -6.14 6.54 -4.87
C VAL A 123 -4.85 6.43 -4.05
N GLY A 124 -4.97 6.07 -2.77
CA GLY A 124 -3.84 5.85 -1.88
C GLY A 124 -2.94 4.68 -2.32
N ASN A 125 -3.52 3.61 -2.85
CA ASN A 125 -2.80 2.48 -3.42
C ASN A 125 -2.01 2.91 -4.67
N ILE A 126 -2.62 3.68 -5.57
CA ILE A 126 -1.90 4.23 -6.73
C ILE A 126 -0.69 5.04 -6.27
N ALA A 127 -0.87 5.93 -5.29
CA ALA A 127 0.22 6.74 -4.75
C ALA A 127 1.32 5.89 -4.09
N THR A 128 0.94 4.84 -3.36
CA THR A 128 1.89 3.92 -2.72
C THR A 128 2.78 3.25 -3.76
N TRP A 129 2.19 2.72 -4.83
CA TRP A 129 2.93 1.95 -5.85
C TRP A 129 3.63 2.83 -6.90
N THR A 130 3.33 4.13 -6.93
CA THR A 130 4.01 5.09 -7.82
C THR A 130 4.99 5.96 -7.03
N ILE A 131 4.46 6.92 -6.27
CA ILE A 131 5.25 7.89 -5.48
C ILE A 131 6.03 7.17 -4.38
N GLY A 132 5.41 6.24 -3.66
CA GLY A 132 6.07 5.52 -2.57
C GLY A 132 7.22 4.65 -3.06
N TYR A 133 6.97 3.89 -4.13
CA TYR A 133 8.03 3.12 -4.78
C TYR A 133 9.18 4.01 -5.26
N TRP A 134 8.87 5.13 -5.92
CA TRP A 134 9.90 6.09 -6.37
C TRP A 134 10.71 6.65 -5.20
N LEU A 135 10.06 6.97 -4.09
CA LEU A 135 10.69 7.62 -2.95
C LEU A 135 11.50 6.64 -2.09
N LEU A 136 11.15 5.36 -2.08
CA LEU A 136 11.87 4.29 -1.39
C LEU A 136 12.89 3.56 -2.29
N SER A 137 12.92 3.89 -3.58
CA SER A 137 13.92 3.32 -4.49
C SER A 137 15.31 3.78 -4.07
N PRO A 138 16.32 2.89 -4.01
CA PRO A 138 17.67 3.26 -3.65
C PRO A 138 18.21 4.32 -4.63
N PRO A 139 19.02 5.26 -4.15
CA PRO A 139 19.71 6.21 -5.00
C PRO A 139 20.60 5.47 -6.00
N LYS A 140 20.69 6.02 -7.21
CA LYS A 140 21.44 5.40 -8.32
C LYS A 140 22.94 5.62 -8.21
N ASP A 141 23.35 6.61 -7.42
CA ASP A 141 24.74 7.04 -7.29
C ASP A 141 25.42 6.28 -6.14
N PRO A 142 26.57 5.60 -6.37
CA PRO A 142 27.26 4.81 -5.35
C PRO A 142 27.66 5.61 -4.10
N GLU A 143 28.04 6.87 -4.27
CA GLU A 143 28.38 7.77 -3.15
C GLU A 143 27.15 8.09 -2.28
N GLU A 144 25.97 8.25 -2.88
CA GLU A 144 24.72 8.43 -2.13
C GLU A 144 24.33 7.13 -1.40
N MET A 145 24.61 5.96 -2.00
CA MET A 145 24.34 4.64 -1.42
C MET A 145 25.21 4.34 -0.20
N GLU A 146 26.53 4.60 -0.25
CA GLU A 146 27.42 4.44 0.92
C GLU A 146 27.06 5.42 2.06
N THR A 147 26.62 6.63 1.70
CA THR A 147 26.16 7.63 2.67
C THR A 147 24.82 7.24 3.33
N GLU A 148 23.95 6.52 2.61
CA GLU A 148 22.60 6.14 3.07
C GLU A 148 22.55 4.78 3.78
N PHE A 149 23.28 3.78 3.29
CA PHE A 149 23.22 2.39 3.76
C PHE A 149 24.49 1.93 4.49
N GLY A 150 25.52 2.78 4.54
CA GLY A 150 26.82 2.44 5.11
C GLY A 150 27.66 1.54 4.20
N PRO A 151 28.93 1.26 4.56
CA PRO A 151 29.76 0.34 3.81
C PRO A 151 29.15 -1.07 3.86
N PRO A 152 29.17 -1.83 2.74
CA PRO A 152 28.74 -3.22 2.75
C PRO A 152 29.54 -4.00 3.79
N SER A 153 28.85 -4.70 4.70
CA SER A 153 29.52 -5.53 5.72
C SER A 153 30.40 -6.60 5.05
N PRO A 154 31.57 -6.96 5.61
CA PRO A 154 32.39 -8.03 5.08
C PRO A 154 31.58 -9.33 5.05
N VAL A 155 31.41 -9.90 3.86
CA VAL A 155 30.65 -11.13 3.65
C VAL A 155 31.40 -12.30 4.27
N THR A 156 30.96 -12.74 5.46
CA THR A 156 31.20 -14.12 5.91
C THR A 156 30.28 -15.02 5.08
N PRO A 157 30.76 -16.10 4.43
CA PRO A 157 29.94 -16.93 3.56
C PRO A 157 29.00 -17.81 4.39
N SER A 158 27.91 -17.22 4.86
CA SER A 158 26.73 -17.94 5.35
C SER A 158 25.49 -17.19 4.90
N SER A 159 24.84 -17.76 3.89
CA SER A 159 23.56 -17.38 3.31
C SER A 159 23.56 -16.19 2.34
N PRO A 160 23.07 -16.37 1.09
CA PRO A 160 22.87 -15.29 0.15
C PRO A 160 21.60 -14.51 0.53
N ALA A 161 21.68 -13.70 1.58
CA ALA A 161 20.78 -12.57 1.74
C ALA A 161 21.29 -11.43 0.85
N SER A 162 21.16 -11.60 -0.47
CA SER A 162 21.24 -10.47 -1.39
C SER A 162 20.21 -9.42 -0.96
N PRO A 163 20.49 -8.11 -1.15
CA PRO A 163 19.41 -7.15 -1.20
C PRO A 163 18.48 -7.70 -2.28
N THR A 164 17.27 -8.12 -1.89
CA THR A 164 16.28 -8.58 -2.84
C THR A 164 15.93 -7.38 -3.69
N GLU A 165 16.65 -7.24 -4.81
CA GLU A 165 16.24 -6.46 -5.94
C GLU A 165 14.81 -6.87 -6.25
N PHE A 166 13.90 -5.92 -6.09
CA PHE A 166 12.54 -6.03 -6.55
C PHE A 166 12.63 -6.16 -8.07
N SER A 167 12.78 -7.40 -8.56
CA SER A 167 12.89 -7.82 -9.97
C SER A 167 13.40 -6.69 -10.87
N GLU A 168 14.72 -6.62 -11.05
CA GLU A 168 15.31 -5.80 -12.10
C GLU A 168 14.73 -6.26 -13.45
N GLN A 169 13.69 -5.56 -13.88
CA GLN A 169 13.13 -5.71 -15.20
C GLN A 169 14.10 -5.03 -16.16
N LYS A 170 15.11 -5.77 -16.61
CA LYS A 170 15.89 -5.38 -17.79
C LYS A 170 14.95 -5.43 -18.99
N PRO A 171 14.73 -4.29 -19.68
CA PRO A 171 14.92 -4.38 -21.12
C PRO A 171 15.59 -3.15 -21.73
N ALA A 172 16.33 -3.42 -22.79
CA ALA A 172 16.76 -2.44 -23.76
C ALA A 172 15.54 -1.73 -24.36
N ALA A 173 15.30 -0.47 -23.98
CA ALA A 173 14.70 0.59 -24.79
C ALA A 173 14.34 1.79 -23.89
N LYS A 174 14.67 3.00 -24.36
CA LYS A 174 14.30 4.29 -23.75
C LYS A 174 12.78 4.42 -23.66
N VAL A 175 12.19 4.00 -22.55
CA VAL A 175 10.82 4.35 -22.14
C VAL A 175 10.93 5.01 -20.77
N SER A 176 10.31 6.18 -20.59
CA SER A 176 10.52 7.01 -19.39
C SER A 176 10.14 6.25 -18.11
N PRO A 177 10.89 6.42 -17.00
CA PRO A 177 10.80 5.57 -15.80
C PRO A 177 9.42 5.60 -15.10
N ILE A 178 8.61 6.62 -15.37
CA ILE A 178 7.28 6.84 -14.76
C ILE A 178 6.25 5.83 -15.29
N TRP A 179 6.31 5.43 -16.56
CA TRP A 179 5.34 4.48 -17.13
C TRP A 179 5.51 3.07 -16.55
N LYS A 180 6.74 2.63 -16.26
CA LYS A 180 6.99 1.32 -15.65
C LYS A 180 6.43 1.24 -14.22
N GLN A 181 6.42 2.35 -13.49
CA GLN A 181 5.85 2.43 -12.14
C GLN A 181 4.31 2.51 -12.16
N LEU A 182 3.73 3.18 -13.17
CA LEU A 182 2.27 3.26 -13.33
C LEU A 182 1.63 1.94 -13.79
N VAL A 183 2.40 1.07 -14.44
CA VAL A 183 1.94 -0.25 -14.95
C VAL A 183 2.17 -1.38 -13.92
N GLY A 184 2.43 -1.03 -12.65
CA GLY A 184 2.50 -2.02 -11.57
C GLY A 184 1.21 -2.85 -11.48
N PRO A 185 1.27 -4.18 -11.24
CA PRO A 185 0.09 -5.05 -11.16
C PRO A 185 -1.02 -4.53 -10.23
N PRO A 186 -0.73 -4.00 -9.02
CA PRO A 186 -1.77 -3.45 -8.17
C PRO A 186 -2.47 -2.23 -8.77
N VAL A 187 -1.74 -1.36 -9.49
CA VAL A 187 -2.30 -0.16 -10.13
C VAL A 187 -3.19 -0.55 -11.31
N VAL A 188 -2.69 -1.44 -12.18
CA VAL A 188 -3.46 -1.95 -13.33
C VAL A 188 -4.73 -2.64 -12.85
N SER A 189 -4.65 -3.43 -11.76
CA SER A 189 -5.81 -4.12 -11.19
C SER A 189 -6.90 -3.17 -10.71
N VAL A 190 -6.53 -2.02 -10.12
CA VAL A 190 -7.49 -1.00 -9.69
C VAL A 190 -8.23 -0.42 -10.89
N PHE A 191 -7.50 0.01 -11.93
CA PHE A 191 -8.13 0.56 -13.13
C PHE A 191 -9.01 -0.46 -13.83
N LEU A 192 -8.52 -1.70 -13.98
CA LEU A 192 -9.29 -2.80 -14.54
C LEU A 192 -10.56 -3.06 -13.73
N ALA A 193 -10.46 -3.08 -12.39
CA ALA A 193 -11.61 -3.29 -11.52
C ALA A 193 -12.65 -2.17 -11.64
N LEU A 194 -12.22 -0.91 -11.71
CA LEU A 194 -13.11 0.24 -11.90
C LEU A 194 -13.78 0.21 -13.29
N LEU A 195 -13.04 -0.16 -14.34
CA LEU A 195 -13.61 -0.34 -15.68
C LEU A 195 -14.66 -1.45 -15.70
N LEU A 196 -14.36 -2.61 -15.11
CA LEU A 196 -15.31 -3.72 -15.00
C LEU A 196 -16.52 -3.36 -14.13
N ALA A 197 -16.34 -2.59 -13.06
CA ALA A 197 -17.43 -2.10 -12.22
C ALA A 197 -18.38 -1.14 -12.97
N CYS A 198 -17.88 -0.44 -14.00
CA CYS A 198 -18.71 0.42 -14.84
C CYS A 198 -19.57 -0.35 -15.86
N ILE A 199 -19.21 -1.60 -16.19
CA ILE A 199 -19.92 -2.40 -17.18
C ILE A 199 -21.16 -3.03 -16.52
N PRO A 200 -22.38 -2.72 -16.99
CA PRO A 200 -23.59 -3.34 -16.48
C PRO A 200 -23.53 -4.87 -16.67
N GLY A 201 -23.80 -5.63 -15.61
CA GLY A 201 -23.81 -7.09 -15.65
C GLY A 201 -22.43 -7.77 -15.52
N ALA A 202 -21.31 -7.04 -15.52
CA ALA A 202 -19.99 -7.65 -15.32
C ALA A 202 -19.85 -8.33 -13.95
N LYS A 203 -20.34 -7.68 -12.89
CA LYS A 203 -20.42 -8.28 -11.54
C LYS A 203 -21.20 -9.59 -11.56
N HIS A 204 -22.41 -9.58 -12.13
CA HIS A 204 -23.26 -10.77 -12.19
C HIS A 204 -22.56 -11.87 -13.01
N LEU A 205 -21.96 -11.55 -14.16
CA LEU A 205 -21.28 -12.53 -14.99
C LEU A 205 -20.10 -13.21 -14.27
N ILE A 206 -19.29 -12.42 -13.55
CA ILE A 206 -18.05 -12.88 -12.90
C ILE A 206 -18.33 -13.61 -11.58
N PHE A 207 -19.30 -13.18 -10.78
CA PHE A 207 -19.52 -13.70 -9.42
C PHE A 207 -20.83 -14.47 -9.22
N GLU A 208 -21.80 -14.34 -10.11
CA GLU A 208 -23.13 -14.97 -9.98
C GLU A 208 -23.52 -15.80 -11.23
N GLY A 209 -22.72 -15.73 -12.29
CA GLY A 209 -22.99 -16.34 -13.59
C GLY A 209 -22.00 -17.45 -13.94
N HIS A 210 -21.84 -17.72 -15.24
CA HIS A 210 -21.01 -18.83 -15.73
C HIS A 210 -19.52 -18.73 -15.35
N LEU A 211 -19.01 -17.53 -15.05
CA LEU A 211 -17.62 -17.32 -14.63
C LEU A 211 -17.45 -17.34 -13.10
N GLN A 212 -18.50 -17.69 -12.34
CA GLN A 212 -18.46 -17.76 -10.88
C GLN A 212 -17.25 -18.52 -10.32
N PRO A 213 -16.82 -19.68 -10.86
CA PRO A 213 -15.62 -20.36 -10.34
C PRO A 213 -14.35 -19.49 -10.40
N ILE A 214 -14.22 -18.64 -11.42
CA ILE A 214 -13.11 -17.70 -11.55
C ILE A 214 -13.28 -16.56 -10.54
N GLY A 215 -14.49 -16.02 -10.41
CA GLY A 215 -14.80 -14.99 -9.41
C GLY A 215 -14.50 -15.45 -7.99
N ASP A 216 -14.89 -16.67 -7.63
CA ASP A 216 -14.66 -17.25 -6.31
C ASP A 216 -13.16 -17.49 -6.05
N CYS A 217 -12.39 -17.92 -7.06
CA CYS A 217 -10.93 -17.99 -6.96
C CYS A 217 -10.31 -16.61 -6.69
N ILE A 218 -10.74 -15.57 -7.43
CA ILE A 218 -10.24 -14.20 -7.26
C ILE A 218 -10.58 -13.67 -5.86
N ASP A 219 -11.80 -13.90 -5.37
CA ASP A 219 -12.21 -13.45 -4.04
C ASP A 219 -11.46 -14.19 -2.93
N MET A 220 -11.26 -15.50 -3.07
CA MET A 220 -10.48 -16.30 -2.11
C MET A 220 -9.02 -15.83 -2.03
N MET A 221 -8.38 -15.57 -3.17
CA MET A 221 -7.03 -15.00 -3.23
C MET A 221 -6.98 -13.59 -2.63
N GLY A 222 -8.00 -12.75 -2.87
CA GLY A 222 -8.10 -11.43 -2.28
C GLY A 222 -8.21 -11.47 -0.75
N CYS A 223 -9.03 -12.36 -0.21
CA CYS A 223 -9.19 -12.54 1.24
C CYS A 223 -7.88 -13.02 1.92
N ALA A 224 -7.03 -13.77 1.21
CA ALA A 224 -5.73 -14.20 1.71
C ALA A 224 -4.72 -13.03 1.85
N LEU A 225 -4.95 -11.88 1.20
CA LEU A 225 -4.01 -10.75 1.27
C LEU A 225 -3.81 -10.25 2.71
N ILE A 226 -4.91 -10.11 3.45
CA ILE A 226 -4.91 -9.52 4.79
C ILE A 226 -4.01 -10.30 5.76
N PRO A 227 -4.19 -11.61 5.98
CA PRO A 227 -3.32 -12.38 6.86
C PRO A 227 -1.88 -12.44 6.35
N MET A 228 -1.66 -12.47 5.03
CA MET A 228 -0.30 -12.47 4.47
C MET A 228 0.47 -11.18 4.78
N ILE A 229 -0.16 -10.01 4.66
CA ILE A 229 0.47 -8.73 5.03
C ILE A 229 0.76 -8.68 6.53
N MET A 230 -0.14 -9.20 7.38
CA MET A 230 0.09 -9.28 8.82
C MET A 230 1.29 -10.18 9.17
N LEU A 231 1.45 -11.32 8.49
CA LEU A 231 2.60 -12.20 8.67
C LEU A 231 3.91 -11.54 8.21
N ILE A 232 3.92 -10.88 7.06
CA ILE A 232 5.11 -10.16 6.56
C ILE A 232 5.52 -9.06 7.53
N LEU A 233 4.55 -8.27 8.03
CA LEU A 233 4.80 -7.21 8.99
C LEU A 233 5.31 -7.78 10.33
N GLY A 234 4.70 -8.85 10.83
CA GLY A 234 5.13 -9.54 12.04
C GLY A 234 6.56 -10.09 11.92
N ALA A 235 6.90 -10.68 10.77
CA ALA A 235 8.26 -11.15 10.49
C ALA A 235 9.28 -9.99 10.47
N SER A 236 8.95 -8.86 9.82
CA SER A 236 9.80 -7.67 9.84
C SER A 236 10.04 -7.13 11.25
N VAL A 237 8.99 -7.06 12.08
CA VAL A 237 9.08 -6.54 13.46
C VAL A 237 9.84 -7.49 14.37
N SER A 238 9.73 -8.81 14.16
CA SER A 238 10.38 -9.82 15.00
C SER A 238 11.92 -9.77 14.97
N ARG A 239 12.50 -9.25 13.89
CA ARG A 239 13.96 -9.03 13.78
C ARG A 239 14.44 -7.76 14.49
N GLY A 240 13.51 -6.97 15.03
CA GLY A 240 13.81 -5.69 15.67
C GLY A 240 14.26 -4.62 14.68
N PRO A 241 14.48 -3.38 15.15
CA PRO A 241 15.11 -2.35 14.35
C PRO A 241 16.52 -2.84 13.99
N ARG A 242 16.80 -3.03 12.69
CA ARG A 242 18.18 -3.10 12.19
C ARG A 242 18.92 -1.85 12.67
N GLU A 243 20.21 -1.93 12.96
CA GLU A 243 21.07 -0.81 13.38
C GLU A 243 21.07 0.33 12.33
N ALA A 244 19.98 1.08 12.27
CA ALA A 244 19.84 2.30 11.50
C ALA A 244 19.96 3.43 12.52
N SER A 245 20.96 4.28 12.36
CA SER A 245 21.25 5.45 13.22
C SER A 245 20.23 6.58 13.01
N ILE A 246 18.92 6.25 12.95
CA ILE A 246 17.86 7.23 12.76
C ILE A 246 17.70 8.03 14.06
N GLU A 247 17.92 9.34 13.97
CA GLU A 247 17.69 10.24 15.09
C GLU A 247 16.22 10.17 15.54
N GLY A 248 15.97 9.99 16.85
CA GLY A 248 14.60 9.90 17.39
C GLY A 248 13.72 11.12 17.07
N LYS A 249 14.33 12.28 16.83
CA LYS A 249 13.63 13.50 16.36
C LYS A 249 12.91 13.27 15.03
N VAL A 250 13.52 12.54 14.09
CA VAL A 250 12.96 12.21 12.77
C VAL A 250 11.72 11.34 12.92
N ILE A 251 11.76 10.36 13.84
CA ILE A 251 10.63 9.47 14.13
C ILE A 251 9.46 10.27 14.73
N VAL A 252 9.73 11.09 15.76
CA VAL A 252 8.71 11.93 16.39
C VAL A 252 8.09 12.90 15.39
N ALA A 253 8.91 13.53 14.54
CA ALA A 253 8.43 14.43 13.50
C ALA A 253 7.54 13.70 12.48
N ALA A 254 7.87 12.47 12.09
CA ALA A 254 7.08 11.69 11.14
C ALA A 254 5.69 11.36 11.72
N ILE A 255 5.66 10.95 13.00
CA ILE A 255 4.41 10.68 13.72
C ILE A 255 3.57 11.96 13.81
N LEU A 256 4.15 13.09 14.20
CA LEU A 256 3.42 14.36 14.30
C LEU A 256 2.88 14.85 12.95
N CYS A 257 3.70 14.79 11.90
CA CYS A 257 3.29 15.17 10.55
C CYS A 257 2.10 14.34 10.07
N ARG A 258 2.13 13.03 10.31
CA ARG A 258 1.14 12.08 9.79
C ARG A 258 -0.12 11.99 10.65
N MET A 259 0.00 11.95 11.97
CA MET A 259 -1.12 11.69 12.89
C MET A 259 -1.84 12.96 13.34
N PHE A 260 -1.17 14.12 13.31
CA PHE A 260 -1.74 15.37 13.81
C PHE A 260 -1.81 16.45 12.73
N ILE A 261 -0.67 16.85 12.15
CA ILE A 261 -0.60 18.03 11.27
C ILE A 261 -1.42 17.81 9.99
N THR A 262 -1.17 16.72 9.26
CA THR A 262 -1.87 16.43 8.00
C THR A 262 -3.39 16.28 8.21
N PRO A 263 -3.88 15.46 9.16
CA PRO A 263 -5.31 15.33 9.39
C PRO A 263 -5.98 16.64 9.81
N LEU A 264 -5.35 17.45 10.67
CA LEU A 264 -5.92 18.74 11.10
C LEU A 264 -6.09 19.72 9.93
N ILE A 265 -5.09 19.82 9.05
CA ILE A 265 -5.16 20.68 7.87
C ILE A 265 -6.26 20.18 6.92
N THR A 266 -6.25 18.88 6.60
CA THR A 266 -7.25 18.30 5.69
C THR A 266 -8.68 18.46 6.25
N LEU A 267 -8.90 18.22 7.54
CA LEU A 267 -10.21 18.39 8.18
C LEU A 267 -10.67 19.85 8.19
N SER A 268 -9.75 20.80 8.35
CA SER A 268 -10.07 22.23 8.31
C SER A 268 -10.53 22.66 6.92
N ILE A 269 -9.91 22.11 5.86
CA ILE A 269 -10.30 22.38 4.47
C ILE A 269 -11.67 21.80 4.13
N VAL A 270 -12.00 20.60 4.62
CA VAL A 270 -13.30 19.96 4.35
C VAL A 270 -14.46 20.64 5.07
N ARG A 271 -14.20 21.29 6.20
CA ARG A 271 -15.23 22.03 6.95
C ARG A 271 -15.51 23.43 6.43
N LEU A 272 -14.66 23.95 5.55
CA LEU A 272 -14.80 25.28 4.94
C LEU A 272 -15.73 25.23 3.73
#